data_AF-A0A813BE94-F1
#
_entry.id   AF-A0A813BE94-F1
#
_cell.length_a   1.000
_cell.length_b   1.000
_cell.length_c   1.000
_cell.angle_alpha   90.00
_cell.angle_beta   90.00
_cell.angle_gamma   90.00
#
_symmetry.space_group_name_H-M   'P 1'
#
loop_
_entity.id
_entity.type
_entity.pdbx_description
1 polymer ?
#
loop_
_entity_poly.entity_id
_entity_poly.type
_entity_poly.pdbx_seq_one_letter_code
_entity_poly.pdbx_strand_id
1 'polypeptide(L)'
;MASQGPAFRGEEERLGIYNIERGHFEVSRVAENETSLQILASSTFLKGKTREAIEQYQIIMEDVVASRRSMVNIIPGEAYPGNFSGFVVLFATAETAGRNYIQEVWQAMRFVGLVPRRFYFSTFANGVIAYSLFFPGGVPETQVECLKRALLYSTLLKATPGNSELVYRSVMQSQISHECGLYVLAAVKFVYTFFPKEQYAPEYISVHKVLEHDAASQRKLETLYKLCIKDLLSTERIYSLIHRHPNLARLFFEDFALIARGEREPHFNEELSSVIDEACTDPQDRQILKMFLTFNHSILLTNFFKAQIPGALSFRLDPAVALKDRPASLYPEVPYGIYLVCGRDFMGFHTRFRDVARGGIRLVLSRDKTTYDRNFATLFDECYNLAFTQQYKNKDRPAP
;
A
#
# COMPACT_ATOMS: atom_id res chain seq x y z
N MET A 1 -0.74 -22.03 21.35
CA MET A 1 -0.05 -21.79 22.65
C MET A 1 1.35 -22.33 22.54
N ALA A 2 2.37 -21.60 22.99
CA ALA A 2 3.75 -22.11 23.03
C ALA A 2 4.17 -22.49 24.46
N SER A 3 4.97 -23.54 24.62
CA SER A 3 5.56 -23.89 25.92
C SER A 3 6.48 -22.79 26.46
N GLN A 4 6.59 -22.67 27.79
CA GLN A 4 7.47 -21.66 28.41
C GLN A 4 8.97 -22.00 28.28
N GLY A 5 9.29 -23.29 28.21
CA GLY A 5 10.65 -23.79 27.99
C GLY A 5 10.71 -24.64 26.72
N PRO A 6 11.91 -25.14 26.38
CA PRO A 6 12.08 -26.03 25.25
C PRO A 6 11.31 -27.34 25.45
N ALA A 7 10.84 -27.91 24.34
CA ALA A 7 10.11 -29.16 24.28
C ALA A 7 10.98 -30.33 24.77
N PHE A 8 12.28 -30.25 24.54
CA PHE A 8 13.27 -31.24 24.95
C PHE A 8 14.40 -30.60 25.78
N ARG A 9 14.97 -31.36 26.72
CA ARG A 9 16.10 -30.88 27.55
C ARG A 9 17.34 -30.71 26.67
N GLY A 10 17.91 -29.51 26.67
CA GLY A 10 19.13 -29.18 25.93
C GLY A 10 18.89 -28.60 24.53
N GLU A 11 17.63 -28.44 24.13
CA GLU A 11 17.26 -27.81 22.86
C GLU A 11 16.64 -26.42 23.08
N GLU A 12 16.43 -25.67 22.00
CA GLU A 12 15.75 -24.36 22.03
C GLU A 12 14.31 -24.42 21.48
N GLU A 13 13.91 -25.52 20.85
CA GLU A 13 12.61 -25.68 20.19
C GLU A 13 11.46 -25.70 21.18
N ARG A 14 10.39 -24.95 20.94
CA ARG A 14 9.21 -24.87 21.82
C ARG A 14 8.03 -25.67 21.27
N LEU A 15 7.26 -26.29 22.17
CA LEU A 15 6.04 -27.00 21.80
C LEU A 15 4.92 -26.01 21.47
N GLY A 16 4.40 -26.07 20.24
CA GLY A 16 3.23 -25.33 19.80
C GLY A 16 1.97 -26.19 19.79
N ILE A 17 0.93 -25.80 20.52
CA ILE A 17 -0.40 -26.43 20.47
C ILE A 17 -1.33 -25.54 19.64
N TYR A 18 -1.91 -26.13 18.59
CA TYR A 18 -2.91 -25.52 17.72
C TYR A 18 -4.24 -26.22 17.94
N ASN A 19 -5.28 -25.45 18.26
CA ASN A 19 -6.66 -25.94 18.35
C ASN A 19 -7.49 -25.20 17.30
N ILE A 20 -8.28 -25.94 16.53
CA ILE A 20 -9.19 -25.41 15.51
C ILE A 20 -10.59 -25.83 15.91
N GLU A 21 -11.44 -24.84 16.17
CA GLU A 21 -12.83 -25.06 16.49
C GLU A 21 -13.70 -24.54 15.35
N ARG A 22 -14.62 -25.39 14.87
CA ARG A 22 -15.61 -25.01 13.87
C ARG A 22 -16.90 -24.60 14.59
N GLY A 23 -17.19 -23.31 14.60
CA GLY A 23 -18.44 -22.77 15.13
C GLY A 23 -19.55 -22.69 14.08
N HIS A 24 -20.80 -22.70 14.54
CA HIS A 24 -21.96 -22.30 13.76
C HIS A 24 -22.45 -20.93 14.25
N PHE A 25 -22.72 -20.02 13.31
CA PHE A 25 -23.39 -18.77 13.61
C PHE A 25 -24.90 -19.00 13.59
N GLU A 26 -25.61 -18.51 14.62
CA GLU A 26 -27.06 -18.68 14.72
C GLU A 26 -27.82 -17.82 13.70
N VAL A 27 -27.18 -16.75 13.23
CA VAL A 27 -27.76 -15.76 12.33
C VAL A 27 -27.36 -16.03 10.88
N SER A 28 -28.35 -16.13 9.99
CA SER A 28 -28.15 -16.34 8.56
C SER A 28 -28.03 -15.05 7.75
N ARG A 29 -28.53 -13.91 8.27
CA ARG A 29 -28.41 -12.58 7.67
C ARG A 29 -28.10 -11.54 8.73
N VAL A 30 -26.99 -10.85 8.55
CA VAL A 30 -26.48 -9.82 9.45
C VAL A 30 -26.62 -8.46 8.78
N ALA A 31 -27.06 -7.44 9.52
CA ALA A 31 -27.11 -6.08 9.00
C ALA A 31 -25.69 -5.55 8.74
N GLU A 32 -25.52 -4.71 7.71
CA GLU A 32 -24.18 -4.27 7.29
C GLU A 32 -23.42 -3.49 8.37
N ASN A 33 -24.14 -2.80 9.24
CA ASN A 33 -23.59 -2.02 10.35
C ASN A 33 -23.76 -2.72 11.70
N GLU A 34 -24.08 -4.01 11.73
CA GLU A 34 -24.19 -4.77 12.98
C GLU A 34 -22.81 -4.91 13.64
N THR A 35 -22.75 -4.62 14.93
CA THR A 35 -21.53 -4.66 15.76
C THR A 35 -21.69 -5.49 17.03
N SER A 36 -22.91 -5.90 17.41
CA SER A 36 -23.15 -6.60 18.67
C SER A 36 -22.58 -8.01 18.65
N LEU A 37 -21.60 -8.29 19.51
CA LEU A 37 -21.03 -9.63 19.63
C LEU A 37 -22.05 -10.68 20.08
N GLN A 38 -23.13 -10.29 20.77
CA GLN A 38 -24.20 -11.21 21.15
C GLN A 38 -24.92 -11.82 19.95
N ILE A 39 -24.90 -11.10 18.82
CA ILE A 39 -25.51 -11.51 17.55
C ILE A 39 -24.45 -12.15 16.64
N LEU A 40 -23.24 -11.57 16.63
CA LEU A 40 -22.19 -11.88 15.66
C LEU A 40 -21.28 -13.05 16.05
N ALA A 41 -21.11 -13.32 17.35
CA ALA A 41 -20.20 -14.34 17.84
C ALA A 41 -20.89 -15.70 17.96
N SER A 42 -20.10 -16.77 17.94
CA SER A 42 -20.61 -18.10 18.25
C SER A 42 -20.91 -18.25 19.75
N SER A 43 -21.86 -19.12 20.08
CA SER A 43 -22.17 -19.44 21.48
C SER A 43 -20.95 -19.97 22.25
N THR A 44 -20.07 -20.72 21.59
CA THR A 44 -18.78 -21.18 22.15
C THR A 44 -17.86 -20.01 22.48
N PHE A 45 -17.77 -19.00 21.60
CA PHE A 45 -16.95 -17.82 21.85
C PHE A 45 -17.44 -17.03 23.07
N LEU A 46 -18.75 -16.79 23.16
CA LEU A 46 -19.36 -16.04 24.26
C LEU A 46 -19.20 -16.76 25.61
N LYS A 47 -19.34 -18.09 25.62
CA LYS A 47 -19.16 -18.90 26.84
C LYS A 47 -17.69 -19.08 27.24
N GLY A 48 -16.77 -19.09 26.27
CA GLY A 48 -15.35 -19.34 26.49
C GLY A 48 -14.52 -18.10 26.86
N LYS A 49 -15.11 -16.91 26.83
CA LYS A 49 -14.44 -15.64 27.11
C LYS A 49 -15.01 -15.00 28.38
N THR A 50 -14.17 -14.29 29.12
CA THR A 50 -14.63 -13.47 30.26
C THR A 50 -15.35 -12.22 29.73
N ARG A 51 -16.13 -11.58 30.60
CA ARG A 51 -16.92 -10.39 30.24
C ARG A 51 -16.03 -9.25 29.75
N GLU A 52 -14.93 -8.97 30.44
CA GLU A 52 -14.01 -7.88 30.12
C GLU A 52 -13.30 -8.15 28.78
N ALA A 53 -13.03 -9.42 28.45
CA ALA A 53 -12.49 -9.78 27.15
C ALA A 53 -13.51 -9.48 26.06
N ILE A 54 -14.77 -9.88 26.25
CA ILE A 54 -15.86 -9.57 25.32
C ILE A 54 -16.01 -8.06 25.13
N GLU A 55 -15.90 -7.25 26.18
CA GLU A 55 -15.91 -5.78 26.09
C GLU A 55 -14.79 -5.25 25.18
N GLN A 56 -13.55 -5.77 25.30
CA GLN A 56 -12.45 -5.37 24.41
C GLN A 56 -12.69 -5.78 22.95
N TYR A 57 -13.26 -6.97 22.71
CA TYR A 57 -13.67 -7.38 21.37
C TYR A 57 -14.82 -6.54 20.82
N GLN A 58 -15.73 -6.06 21.67
CA GLN A 58 -16.86 -5.21 21.29
C GLN A 58 -16.36 -3.84 20.83
N ILE A 59 -15.43 -3.23 21.57
CA ILE A 59 -14.81 -1.95 21.21
C ILE A 59 -14.16 -2.03 19.82
N ILE A 60 -13.29 -3.04 19.60
CA ILE A 60 -12.61 -3.14 18.30
C ILE A 60 -13.57 -3.48 17.15
N MET A 61 -14.66 -4.21 17.42
CA MET A 61 -15.70 -4.51 16.44
C MET A 61 -16.39 -3.22 15.99
N GLU A 62 -16.79 -2.37 16.93
CA GLU A 62 -17.38 -1.06 16.66
C GLU A 62 -16.42 -0.17 15.87
N ASP A 63 -15.16 -0.11 16.28
CA ASP A 63 -14.13 0.70 15.62
C ASP A 63 -13.91 0.27 14.16
N VAL A 64 -13.82 -1.03 13.89
CA VAL A 64 -13.62 -1.57 12.53
C VAL A 64 -14.84 -1.28 11.64
N VAL A 65 -16.06 -1.48 12.15
CA VAL A 65 -17.29 -1.25 11.39
C VAL A 65 -17.51 0.24 11.13
N ALA A 66 -17.27 1.10 12.12
CA ALA A 66 -17.41 2.55 12.00
C ALA A 66 -16.36 3.17 11.06
N SER A 67 -15.09 2.78 11.23
CA SER A 67 -14.00 3.34 10.42
C SER A 67 -13.89 2.73 9.01
N ARG A 68 -14.48 1.54 8.81
CA ARG A 68 -14.29 0.67 7.63
C ARG A 68 -12.81 0.41 7.33
N ARG A 69 -11.99 0.34 8.38
CA ARG A 69 -10.53 0.12 8.33
C ARG A 69 -10.13 -0.99 9.28
N SER A 70 -8.93 -1.51 9.07
CA SER A 70 -8.30 -2.41 10.03
C SER A 70 -7.86 -1.63 11.27
N MET A 71 -8.08 -2.21 12.44
CA MET A 71 -7.80 -1.57 13.73
C MET A 71 -6.86 -2.44 14.56
N VAL A 72 -5.99 -1.80 15.33
CA VAL A 72 -5.10 -2.46 16.28
C VAL A 72 -5.16 -1.72 17.61
N ASN A 73 -5.63 -2.42 18.64
CA ASN A 73 -5.67 -1.93 20.01
C ASN A 73 -4.58 -2.63 20.82
N ILE A 74 -3.77 -1.86 21.54
CA ILE A 74 -2.76 -2.37 22.47
C ILE A 74 -3.35 -2.19 23.87
N ILE A 75 -3.54 -3.29 24.56
CA ILE A 75 -4.18 -3.32 25.88
C ILE A 75 -3.11 -3.75 26.89
N PRO A 76 -2.81 -2.95 27.92
CA PRO A 76 -1.95 -3.36 29.01
C PRO A 76 -2.53 -4.59 29.71
N GLY A 77 -1.68 -5.53 30.12
CA GLY A 77 -2.11 -6.77 30.76
C GLY A 77 -2.88 -6.55 32.07
N GLU A 78 -2.60 -5.45 32.78
CA GLU A 78 -3.34 -5.03 33.98
C GLU A 78 -4.80 -4.67 33.69
N ALA A 79 -5.08 -4.19 32.48
CA ALA A 79 -6.42 -3.83 32.01
C ALA A 79 -7.13 -5.00 31.30
N TYR A 80 -6.45 -6.13 31.10
CA TYR A 80 -7.03 -7.33 30.49
C TYR A 80 -7.40 -8.35 31.58
N PRO A 81 -8.54 -9.05 31.48
CA PRO A 81 -8.98 -10.00 32.50
C PRO A 81 -7.97 -11.12 32.75
N GLY A 82 -7.76 -11.41 34.04
CA GLY A 82 -6.80 -12.38 34.54
C GLY A 82 -5.49 -11.70 34.99
N ASN A 83 -4.80 -12.29 35.97
CA ASN A 83 -3.55 -11.74 36.51
C ASN A 83 -2.39 -11.89 35.49
N PHE A 84 -2.44 -11.11 34.40
CA PHE A 84 -1.53 -11.20 33.27
C PHE A 84 -0.63 -9.96 33.21
N SER A 85 0.66 -10.14 33.43
CA SER A 85 1.67 -9.12 33.16
C SER A 85 2.04 -9.12 31.68
N GLY A 86 2.00 -7.97 30.99
CA GLY A 86 2.44 -7.82 29.60
C GLY A 86 1.49 -6.98 28.76
N PHE A 87 1.32 -7.32 27.49
CA PHE A 87 0.44 -6.64 26.54
C PHE A 87 -0.44 -7.62 25.78
N VAL A 88 -1.68 -7.21 25.51
CA VAL A 88 -2.57 -7.89 24.56
C VAL A 88 -2.72 -7.00 23.34
N VAL A 89 -2.27 -7.49 22.18
CA VAL A 89 -2.50 -6.81 20.90
C VAL A 89 -3.72 -7.43 20.26
N LEU A 90 -4.77 -6.63 20.11
CA LEU A 90 -6.00 -7.01 19.44
C LEU A 90 -6.02 -6.35 18.08
N PHE A 91 -5.96 -7.14 17.01
CA PHE A 91 -5.99 -6.69 15.63
C PHE A 91 -7.26 -7.20 14.97
N ALA A 92 -8.01 -6.34 14.30
CA ALA A 92 -9.23 -6.74 13.61
C ALA A 92 -9.33 -6.13 12.21
N THR A 93 -9.90 -6.92 11.30
CA THR A 93 -10.06 -6.57 9.88
C THR A 93 -11.45 -6.95 9.39
N ALA A 94 -12.09 -6.08 8.61
CA ALA A 94 -13.28 -6.44 7.85
C ALA A 94 -12.87 -6.98 6.47
N GLU A 95 -13.13 -8.26 6.21
CA GLU A 95 -12.84 -8.88 4.91
C GLU A 95 -14.07 -9.62 4.38
N THR A 96 -14.74 -9.02 3.40
CA THR A 96 -15.91 -9.63 2.75
C THR A 96 -15.54 -10.78 1.82
N ALA A 97 -14.28 -10.90 1.41
CA ALA A 97 -13.79 -11.92 0.48
C ALA A 97 -13.19 -13.18 1.15
N GLY A 98 -13.27 -13.30 2.48
CA GLY A 98 -12.76 -14.47 3.21
C GLY A 98 -11.23 -14.57 3.30
N ARG A 99 -10.50 -13.51 2.92
CA ARG A 99 -9.05 -13.40 3.15
C ARG A 99 -8.77 -13.31 4.65
N ASN A 100 -7.77 -14.03 5.12
CA ASN A 100 -7.20 -13.85 6.46
C ASN A 100 -5.75 -13.33 6.34
N TYR A 101 -5.25 -12.78 7.44
CA TYR A 101 -3.94 -12.15 7.57
C TYR A 101 -2.99 -12.98 8.44
N ILE A 102 -3.22 -14.29 8.58
CA ILE A 102 -2.43 -15.12 9.50
C ILE A 102 -0.94 -15.09 9.12
N GLN A 103 -0.62 -15.19 7.83
CA GLN A 103 0.76 -15.16 7.35
C GLN A 103 1.42 -13.82 7.64
N GLU A 104 0.73 -12.73 7.35
CA GLU A 104 1.21 -11.39 7.56
C GLU A 104 1.37 -11.05 9.05
N VAL A 105 0.44 -11.52 9.91
CA VAL A 105 0.54 -11.38 11.36
C VAL A 105 1.78 -12.11 11.89
N TRP A 106 2.02 -13.34 11.44
CA TRP A 106 3.22 -14.10 11.80
C TRP A 106 4.49 -13.42 11.34
N GLN A 107 4.50 -12.92 10.10
CA GLN A 107 5.65 -12.22 9.58
C GLN A 107 5.90 -10.89 10.31
N ALA A 108 4.87 -10.13 10.64
CA ALA A 108 5.00 -8.89 11.41
C ALA A 108 5.61 -9.16 12.80
N MET A 109 5.20 -10.24 13.47
CA MET A 109 5.80 -10.67 14.73
C MET A 109 7.26 -11.08 14.58
N ARG A 110 7.59 -11.88 13.56
CA ARG A 110 8.96 -12.30 13.25
C ARG A 110 9.86 -11.10 12.96
N PHE A 111 9.36 -10.15 12.18
CA PHE A 111 10.08 -8.93 11.82
C PHE A 111 10.44 -8.08 13.04
N VAL A 112 9.54 -7.96 14.01
CA VAL A 112 9.78 -7.20 15.25
C VAL A 112 10.56 -8.03 16.29
N GLY A 113 10.61 -9.35 16.13
CA GLY A 113 11.22 -10.26 17.10
C GLY A 113 10.34 -10.57 18.31
N LEU A 114 9.01 -10.47 18.16
CA LEU A 114 8.05 -10.76 19.23
C LEU A 114 7.48 -12.16 19.08
N VAL A 115 7.33 -12.86 20.21
CA VAL A 115 6.72 -14.19 20.28
C VAL A 115 5.57 -14.18 21.27
N PRO A 116 4.31 -14.39 20.83
CA PRO A 116 3.17 -14.40 21.73
C PRO A 116 3.14 -15.73 22.52
N ARG A 117 2.73 -15.67 23.79
CA ARG A 117 2.42 -16.87 24.59
C ARG A 117 1.14 -17.54 24.10
N ARG A 118 0.14 -16.73 23.77
CA ARG A 118 -1.16 -17.18 23.26
C ARG A 118 -1.53 -16.36 22.03
N PHE A 119 -2.07 -17.04 21.03
CA PHE A 119 -2.58 -16.45 19.81
C PHE A 119 -3.96 -17.04 19.56
N TYR A 120 -4.95 -16.17 19.43
CA TYR A 120 -6.32 -16.55 19.10
C TYR A 120 -6.71 -15.91 17.78
N PHE A 121 -7.44 -16.67 16.99
CA PHE A 121 -8.02 -16.29 15.72
C PHE A 121 -9.53 -16.51 15.85
N SER A 122 -10.33 -15.47 15.58
CA SER A 122 -11.78 -15.53 15.69
C SER A 122 -12.44 -14.84 14.52
N THR A 123 -13.42 -15.50 13.91
CA THR A 123 -14.24 -14.97 12.82
C THR A 123 -15.65 -14.69 13.34
N PHE A 124 -16.28 -13.65 12.81
CA PHE A 124 -17.63 -13.22 13.20
C PHE A 124 -18.58 -13.23 12.01
N ALA A 125 -19.88 -13.29 12.29
CA ALA A 125 -20.90 -13.44 11.25
C ALA A 125 -20.98 -12.26 10.25
N ASN A 126 -20.50 -11.07 10.62
CA ASN A 126 -20.41 -9.90 9.73
C ASN A 126 -19.14 -9.89 8.85
N GLY A 127 -18.32 -10.95 8.89
CA GLY A 127 -17.07 -11.05 8.13
C GLY A 127 -15.88 -10.34 8.76
N VAL A 128 -16.03 -9.78 9.97
CA VAL A 128 -14.87 -9.29 10.74
C VAL A 128 -14.08 -10.49 11.27
N ILE A 129 -12.76 -10.36 11.18
CA ILE A 129 -11.80 -11.31 11.72
C ILE A 129 -10.96 -10.59 12.78
N ALA A 130 -10.87 -11.17 13.97
CA ALA A 130 -10.06 -10.66 15.06
C ALA A 130 -8.94 -11.63 15.44
N TYR A 131 -7.76 -11.05 15.67
CA TYR A 131 -6.54 -11.69 16.08
C TYR A 131 -6.17 -11.15 17.46
N SER A 132 -6.04 -12.02 18.45
CA SER A 132 -5.65 -11.63 19.81
C SER A 132 -4.33 -12.29 20.17
N LEU A 133 -3.32 -11.45 20.40
CA LEU A 133 -1.94 -11.82 20.64
C LEU A 133 -1.55 -11.44 22.07
N PHE A 134 -1.14 -12.42 22.87
CA PHE A 134 -0.78 -12.22 24.27
C PHE A 134 0.74 -12.26 24.43
N PHE A 135 1.35 -11.11 24.72
CA PHE A 135 2.79 -10.97 24.92
C PHE A 135 3.14 -10.91 26.41
N PRO A 136 4.17 -11.66 26.85
CA PRO A 136 4.56 -11.68 28.25
C PRO A 136 5.08 -10.31 28.73
N GLY A 137 5.14 -10.13 30.05
CA GLY A 137 5.82 -9.00 30.68
C GLY A 137 7.31 -8.95 30.31
N GLY A 138 7.86 -7.74 30.30
CA GLY A 138 9.26 -7.46 29.91
C GLY A 138 9.45 -7.12 28.43
N VAL A 139 8.39 -7.19 27.61
CA VAL A 139 8.43 -6.70 26.23
C VAL A 139 8.40 -5.15 26.24
N PRO A 140 9.34 -4.47 25.57
CA PRO A 140 9.31 -3.03 25.41
C PRO A 140 8.06 -2.55 24.65
N GLU A 141 7.40 -1.52 25.17
CA GLU A 141 6.22 -0.91 24.52
C GLU A 141 6.53 -0.45 23.07
N THR A 142 7.76 0.03 22.83
CA THR A 142 8.23 0.44 21.50
C THR A 142 8.19 -0.71 20.47
N GLN A 143 8.45 -1.95 20.88
CA GLN A 143 8.33 -3.12 20.01
C GLN A 143 6.86 -3.43 19.70
N VAL A 144 5.97 -3.30 20.69
CA VAL A 144 4.53 -3.52 20.51
C VAL A 144 3.93 -2.48 19.55
N GLU A 145 4.36 -1.22 19.65
CA GLU A 145 3.97 -0.17 18.71
C GLU A 145 4.54 -0.42 17.29
N CYS A 146 5.77 -0.93 17.18
CA CYS A 146 6.32 -1.36 15.88
C CYS A 146 5.48 -2.49 15.26
N LEU A 147 5.03 -3.45 16.07
CA LEU A 147 4.16 -4.54 15.63
C LEU A 147 2.81 -4.00 15.15
N LYS A 148 2.18 -3.10 15.91
CA LYS A 148 0.93 -2.44 15.51
C LYS A 148 1.06 -1.77 14.15
N ARG A 149 2.16 -1.04 13.92
CA ARG A 149 2.44 -0.39 12.64
C ARG A 149 2.63 -1.41 11.51
N ALA A 150 3.40 -2.47 11.74
CA ALA A 150 3.61 -3.55 10.77
C ALA A 150 2.31 -4.30 10.40
N LEU A 151 1.44 -4.57 11.37
CA LEU A 151 0.13 -5.20 11.17
C LEU A 151 -0.76 -4.34 10.27
N LEU A 152 -0.91 -3.06 10.60
CA LEU A 152 -1.72 -2.12 9.82
C LEU A 152 -1.16 -1.93 8.41
N TYR A 153 0.16 -1.85 8.23
CA TYR A 153 0.78 -1.80 6.89
C TYR A 153 0.61 -3.09 6.10
N SER A 154 0.62 -4.24 6.76
CA SER A 154 0.36 -5.52 6.09
C SER A 154 -1.01 -5.56 5.43
N THR A 155 -1.99 -4.86 6.03
CA THR A 155 -3.31 -4.71 5.43
C THR A 155 -3.30 -3.88 4.15
N LEU A 156 -2.27 -3.10 3.85
CA LEU A 156 -2.18 -2.35 2.60
C LEU A 156 -1.39 -3.11 1.53
N LEU A 157 -0.69 -4.19 1.90
CA LEU A 157 0.06 -5.02 0.97
C LEU A 157 -0.87 -5.85 0.08
N LYS A 158 -0.51 -5.90 -1.20
CA LYS A 158 -1.23 -6.64 -2.23
C LYS A 158 -0.35 -7.75 -2.78
N ALA A 159 -0.88 -8.97 -2.84
CA ALA A 159 -0.22 -10.11 -3.49
C ALA A 159 -0.87 -10.40 -4.86
N THR A 160 -0.84 -9.45 -5.79
CA THR A 160 -1.29 -9.71 -7.17
C THR A 160 -0.25 -10.52 -7.92
N PRO A 161 -0.62 -11.68 -8.48
CA PRO A 161 0.31 -12.56 -9.19
C PRO A 161 1.16 -11.83 -10.23
N GLY A 162 2.46 -12.11 -10.25
CA GLY A 162 3.46 -11.56 -11.18
C GLY A 162 3.90 -10.12 -10.89
N ASN A 163 3.01 -9.25 -10.42
CA ASN A 163 3.29 -7.85 -10.15
C ASN A 163 3.74 -7.63 -8.69
N SER A 164 2.79 -7.20 -7.84
CA SER A 164 3.06 -6.84 -6.45
C SER A 164 3.40 -8.04 -5.56
N GLU A 165 3.18 -9.27 -6.06
CA GLU A 165 3.58 -10.50 -5.38
C GLU A 165 5.08 -10.57 -5.11
N LEU A 166 5.94 -10.06 -6.00
CA LEU A 166 7.40 -10.07 -5.75
C LEU A 166 7.75 -9.24 -4.52
N VAL A 167 7.15 -8.05 -4.39
CA VAL A 167 7.33 -7.18 -3.22
C VAL A 167 6.75 -7.83 -1.98
N TYR A 168 5.54 -8.39 -2.08
CA TYR A 168 4.91 -9.13 -0.98
C TYR A 168 5.80 -10.27 -0.50
N ARG A 169 6.36 -11.09 -1.40
CA ARG A 169 7.27 -12.18 -1.06
C ARG A 169 8.54 -11.66 -0.40
N SER A 170 9.14 -10.57 -0.88
CA SER A 170 10.31 -9.97 -0.25
C SER A 170 10.02 -9.46 1.17
N VAL A 171 8.82 -8.92 1.44
CA VAL A 171 8.38 -8.60 2.82
C VAL A 171 8.21 -9.87 3.66
N MET A 172 7.54 -10.89 3.11
CA MET A 172 7.29 -12.17 3.78
C MET A 172 8.57 -12.97 4.07
N GLN A 173 9.63 -12.74 3.31
CA GLN A 173 10.95 -13.36 3.50
C GLN A 173 11.88 -12.51 4.37
N SER A 174 11.41 -11.39 4.94
CA SER A 174 12.21 -10.43 5.72
C SER A 174 13.37 -9.80 4.93
N GLN A 175 13.29 -9.80 3.60
CA GLN A 175 14.28 -9.09 2.76
C GLN A 175 14.05 -7.58 2.84
N ILE A 176 12.81 -7.13 2.95
CA ILE A 176 12.47 -5.72 3.14
C ILE A 176 11.41 -5.59 4.25
N SER A 177 11.34 -4.43 4.87
CA SER A 177 10.30 -4.14 5.87
C SER A 177 8.93 -3.95 5.22
N HIS A 178 7.85 -4.05 6.01
CA HIS A 178 6.49 -3.75 5.56
C HIS A 178 6.38 -2.32 5.02
N GLU A 179 7.08 -1.36 5.64
CA GLU A 179 7.12 0.04 5.22
C GLU A 179 7.79 0.18 3.86
N CYS A 180 8.97 -0.41 3.69
CA CYS A 180 9.69 -0.41 2.43
C CYS A 180 8.86 -1.06 1.32
N GLY A 181 8.17 -2.17 1.61
CA GLY A 181 7.25 -2.80 0.66
C GLY A 181 6.15 -1.87 0.17
N LEU A 182 5.47 -1.15 1.08
CA LEU A 182 4.43 -0.19 0.70
C LEU A 182 4.96 1.00 -0.08
N TYR A 183 6.13 1.52 0.31
CA TYR A 183 6.83 2.56 -0.43
C TYR A 183 7.11 2.09 -1.87
N VAL A 184 7.68 0.90 -2.05
CA VAL A 184 7.95 0.33 -3.37
C VAL A 184 6.67 0.21 -4.19
N LEU A 185 5.56 -0.28 -3.62
CA LEU A 185 4.29 -0.39 -4.34
C LEU A 185 3.77 0.98 -4.84
N ALA A 186 3.98 2.05 -4.08
CA ALA A 186 3.63 3.40 -4.50
C ALA A 186 4.60 3.95 -5.54
N ALA A 187 5.91 3.78 -5.31
CA ALA A 187 6.97 4.24 -6.20
C ALA A 187 6.88 3.56 -7.58
N VAL A 188 6.61 2.26 -7.67
CA VAL A 188 6.41 1.57 -8.96
C VAL A 188 5.27 2.20 -9.77
N LYS A 189 4.17 2.58 -9.12
CA LYS A 189 3.05 3.27 -9.79
C LYS A 189 3.49 4.63 -10.30
N PHE A 190 4.20 5.41 -9.49
CA PHE A 190 4.76 6.69 -9.92
C PHE A 190 5.70 6.51 -11.12
N VAL A 191 6.69 5.61 -11.01
CA VAL A 191 7.67 5.34 -12.07
C VAL A 191 6.95 4.98 -13.37
N TYR A 192 6.00 4.04 -13.33
CA TYR A 192 5.26 3.65 -14.54
C TYR A 192 4.48 4.80 -15.18
N THR A 193 3.85 5.66 -14.37
CA THR A 193 3.04 6.79 -14.85
C THR A 193 3.89 7.93 -15.39
N PHE A 194 4.95 8.31 -14.68
CA PHE A 194 5.72 9.52 -14.95
C PHE A 194 7.01 9.28 -15.75
N PHE A 195 7.36 8.03 -16.06
CA PHE A 195 8.51 7.74 -16.93
C PHE A 195 8.40 8.51 -18.27
N PRO A 196 9.47 9.19 -18.72
CA PRO A 196 9.46 10.00 -19.93
C PRO A 196 9.55 9.13 -21.19
N LYS A 197 8.46 8.44 -21.51
CA LYS A 197 8.34 7.51 -22.65
C LYS A 197 8.64 8.21 -23.99
N GLU A 198 8.32 9.48 -24.08
CA GLU A 198 8.44 10.27 -25.30
C GLU A 198 9.90 10.52 -25.70
N GLN A 199 10.85 10.48 -24.75
CA GLN A 199 12.28 10.62 -25.04
C GLN A 199 12.85 9.41 -25.80
N TYR A 200 12.22 8.25 -25.70
CA TYR A 200 12.69 7.00 -26.32
C TYR A 200 12.08 6.75 -27.71
N ALA A 201 11.23 7.65 -28.19
CA ALA A 201 10.70 7.59 -29.55
C ALA A 201 10.61 8.99 -30.20
N PRO A 202 11.71 9.74 -30.30
CA PRO A 202 11.70 11.04 -30.98
C PRO A 202 11.33 10.88 -32.47
N GLU A 203 11.70 9.76 -33.10
CA GLU A 203 11.35 9.42 -34.47
C GLU A 203 9.84 9.27 -34.64
N TYR A 204 9.13 8.71 -33.65
CA TYR A 204 7.67 8.60 -33.69
C TYR A 204 7.03 9.98 -33.87
N ILE A 205 7.49 10.99 -33.11
CA ILE A 205 6.94 12.35 -33.19
C ILE A 205 7.18 12.95 -34.58
N SER A 206 8.38 12.75 -35.14
CA SER A 206 8.72 13.24 -36.48
C SER A 206 7.88 12.58 -37.59
N VAL A 207 7.72 11.24 -37.55
CA VAL A 207 6.97 10.48 -38.54
C VAL A 207 5.47 10.71 -38.41
N HIS A 208 4.95 10.85 -37.18
CA HIS A 208 3.56 11.21 -36.93
C HIS A 208 3.19 12.55 -37.58
N LYS A 209 4.10 13.53 -37.52
CA LYS A 209 3.91 14.86 -38.14
C LYS A 209 3.89 14.79 -39.67
N VAL A 210 4.69 13.91 -40.29
CA VAL A 210 4.70 13.72 -41.75
C VAL A 210 3.44 12.99 -42.24
N LEU A 211 2.91 12.06 -41.44
CA LEU A 211 1.74 11.26 -41.77
C LEU A 211 0.40 11.94 -41.40
N GLU A 212 0.37 13.24 -41.11
CA GLU A 212 -0.81 13.97 -40.61
C GLU A 212 -2.06 13.81 -41.49
N HIS A 213 -1.87 13.59 -42.80
CA HIS A 213 -2.95 13.45 -43.77
C HIS A 213 -3.35 12.00 -44.10
N ASP A 214 -2.71 10.99 -43.52
CA ASP A 214 -3.04 9.57 -43.74
C ASP A 214 -3.43 8.86 -42.44
N ALA A 215 -4.74 8.87 -42.16
CA ALA A 215 -5.32 8.25 -40.98
C ALA A 215 -5.07 6.72 -40.89
N ALA A 216 -4.88 6.02 -42.01
CA ALA A 216 -4.64 4.58 -41.98
C ALA A 216 -3.20 4.25 -41.54
N SER A 217 -2.21 4.99 -42.04
CA SER A 217 -0.80 4.82 -41.66
C SER A 217 -0.52 5.34 -40.25
N GLN A 218 -1.20 6.40 -39.80
CA GLN A 218 -1.11 6.86 -38.42
C GLN A 218 -1.55 5.78 -37.42
N ARG A 219 -2.68 5.11 -37.67
CA ARG A 219 -3.16 4.02 -36.79
C ARG A 219 -2.16 2.87 -36.69
N LYS A 220 -1.48 2.54 -37.80
CA LYS A 220 -0.42 1.51 -37.81
C LYS A 220 0.80 1.97 -37.01
N LEU A 221 1.23 3.22 -37.18
CA LEU A 221 2.34 3.81 -36.44
C LEU A 221 2.05 3.87 -34.93
N GLU A 222 0.85 4.30 -34.53
CA GLU A 222 0.41 4.28 -33.13
C GLU A 222 0.43 2.87 -32.53
N THR A 223 0.02 1.86 -33.32
CA THR A 223 0.03 0.47 -32.87
C THR A 223 1.46 -0.01 -32.63
N LEU A 224 2.38 0.29 -33.55
CA LEU A 224 3.81 -0.03 -33.39
C LEU A 224 4.42 0.70 -32.19
N TYR A 225 4.14 1.99 -32.03
CA TYR A 225 4.61 2.77 -30.88
C TYR A 225 4.13 2.16 -29.56
N LYS A 226 2.85 1.81 -29.46
CA LYS A 226 2.29 1.16 -28.26
C LYS A 226 2.97 -0.17 -27.95
N LEU A 227 3.35 -0.95 -28.96
CA LEU A 227 4.11 -2.20 -28.78
C LEU A 227 5.52 -1.92 -28.26
N CYS A 228 6.27 -1.01 -28.90
CA CYS A 228 7.62 -0.66 -28.48
C CYS A 228 7.67 -0.09 -27.05
N ILE A 229 6.72 0.78 -26.69
CA ILE A 229 6.65 1.35 -25.34
C ILE A 229 6.29 0.30 -24.29
N LYS A 230 5.45 -0.68 -24.64
CA LYS A 230 5.11 -1.79 -23.73
C LYS A 230 6.34 -2.64 -23.41
N ASP A 231 7.21 -2.87 -24.39
CA ASP A 231 8.47 -3.61 -24.21
C ASP A 231 9.52 -2.78 -23.45
N LEU A 232 9.50 -1.47 -23.64
CA LEU A 232 10.35 -0.52 -22.89
C LEU A 232 9.98 -0.50 -21.41
N LEU A 233 8.70 -0.32 -21.08
CA LEU A 233 8.24 -0.10 -19.72
C LEU A 233 6.95 -0.87 -19.41
N SER A 234 7.08 -1.88 -18.56
CA SER A 234 5.97 -2.60 -17.94
C SER A 234 6.11 -2.58 -16.42
N THR A 235 4.99 -2.69 -15.70
CA THR A 235 5.01 -2.84 -14.23
C THR A 235 5.79 -4.08 -13.81
N GLU A 236 5.67 -5.18 -14.56
CA GLU A 236 6.41 -6.43 -14.36
C GLU A 236 7.94 -6.21 -14.44
N ARG A 237 8.42 -5.42 -15.41
CA ARG A 237 9.84 -5.06 -15.53
C ARG A 237 10.33 -4.25 -14.33
N ILE A 238 9.56 -3.26 -13.88
CA ILE A 238 9.92 -2.42 -12.73
C ILE A 238 9.98 -3.27 -11.45
N TYR A 239 9.00 -4.14 -11.21
CA TYR A 239 9.01 -5.04 -10.05
C TYR A 239 10.18 -6.02 -10.08
N SER A 240 10.48 -6.61 -11.25
CA SER A 240 11.62 -7.50 -11.44
C SER A 240 12.96 -6.80 -11.15
N LEU A 241 13.11 -5.54 -11.57
CA LEU A 241 14.30 -4.73 -11.28
C LEU A 241 14.50 -4.53 -9.79
N ILE A 242 13.46 -4.09 -9.08
CA ILE A 242 13.54 -3.88 -7.63
C ILE A 242 13.79 -5.19 -6.88
N HIS A 243 13.18 -6.30 -7.32
CA HIS A 243 13.41 -7.61 -6.72
C HIS A 243 14.86 -8.10 -6.90
N ARG A 244 15.49 -7.82 -8.04
CA ARG A 244 16.91 -8.13 -8.29
C ARG A 244 17.87 -7.27 -7.46
N HIS A 245 17.44 -6.06 -7.05
CA HIS A 245 18.25 -5.12 -6.29
C HIS A 245 17.58 -4.72 -4.95
N PRO A 246 17.42 -5.65 -4.00
CA PRO A 246 16.73 -5.37 -2.72
C PRO A 246 17.46 -4.32 -1.87
N ASN A 247 18.78 -4.19 -2.01
CA ASN A 247 19.55 -3.16 -1.33
C ASN A 247 19.18 -1.76 -1.82
N LEU A 248 18.98 -1.56 -3.13
CA LEU A 248 18.51 -0.28 -3.68
C LEU A 248 17.12 0.06 -3.15
N ALA A 249 16.22 -0.93 -3.05
CA ALA A 249 14.88 -0.71 -2.48
C ALA A 249 14.92 -0.16 -1.05
N ARG A 250 15.85 -0.66 -0.22
CA ARG A 250 16.06 -0.16 1.15
C ARG A 250 16.62 1.26 1.14
N LEU A 251 17.64 1.53 0.33
CA LEU A 251 18.25 2.86 0.22
C LEU A 251 17.25 3.92 -0.27
N PHE A 252 16.42 3.59 -1.27
CA PHE A 252 15.36 4.47 -1.76
C PHE A 252 14.33 4.76 -0.67
N PHE A 253 13.97 3.75 0.14
CA PHE A 253 13.06 3.93 1.26
C PHE A 253 13.67 4.76 2.39
N GLU A 254 14.95 4.58 2.71
CA GLU A 254 15.65 5.36 3.74
C GLU A 254 15.70 6.85 3.36
N ASP A 255 16.06 7.16 2.12
CA ASP A 255 16.03 8.52 1.59
C ASP A 255 14.61 9.12 1.62
N PHE A 256 13.61 8.35 1.17
CA PHE A 256 12.21 8.73 1.28
C PHE A 256 11.77 8.98 2.72
N ALA A 257 12.19 8.14 3.67
CA ALA A 257 11.78 8.25 5.06
C ALA A 257 12.26 9.54 5.70
N LEU A 258 13.49 9.99 5.38
CA LEU A 258 14.02 11.27 5.83
C LEU A 258 13.19 12.44 5.28
N ILE A 259 12.86 12.39 3.98
CA ILE A 259 12.05 13.43 3.32
C ILE A 259 10.62 13.46 3.90
N ALA A 260 9.96 12.32 3.97
CA ALA A 260 8.58 12.20 4.42
C ALA A 260 8.38 12.52 5.91
N ARG A 261 9.44 12.42 6.73
CA ARG A 261 9.45 12.88 8.14
C ARG A 261 9.76 14.37 8.28
N GLY A 262 10.19 15.04 7.21
CA GLY A 262 10.64 16.43 7.24
C GLY A 262 12.05 16.61 7.83
N GLU A 263 12.84 15.53 7.91
CA GLU A 263 14.24 15.57 8.38
C GLU A 263 15.19 16.04 7.26
N ARG A 264 14.75 15.99 6.01
CA ARG A 264 15.49 16.45 4.83
C ARG A 264 14.53 17.05 3.82
N GLU A 265 14.96 18.11 3.13
CA GLU A 265 14.19 18.68 2.02
C GLU A 265 14.15 17.72 0.82
N PRO A 266 13.05 17.72 0.04
CA PRO A 266 12.97 16.93 -1.19
C PRO A 266 14.07 17.37 -2.18
N HIS A 267 14.89 16.42 -2.62
CA HIS A 267 15.99 16.67 -3.56
C HIS A 267 16.26 15.41 -4.37
N PHE A 268 16.92 15.56 -5.51
CA PHE A 268 17.44 14.42 -6.27
C PHE A 268 18.76 13.96 -5.64
N ASN A 269 18.80 12.73 -5.16
CA ASN A 269 19.96 12.19 -4.44
C ASN A 269 21.05 11.70 -5.42
N GLU A 270 22.04 12.56 -5.69
CA GLU A 270 23.15 12.26 -6.63
C GLU A 270 24.08 11.13 -6.17
N GLU A 271 24.21 10.95 -4.85
CA GLU A 271 25.00 9.84 -4.28
C GLU A 271 24.34 8.49 -4.62
N LEU A 272 23.03 8.38 -4.37
CA LEU A 272 22.27 7.19 -4.75
C LEU A 272 22.19 7.01 -6.28
N SER A 273 22.17 8.10 -7.04
CA SER A 273 22.26 8.06 -8.51
C SER A 273 23.55 7.37 -8.98
N SER A 274 24.68 7.67 -8.32
CA SER A 274 25.98 7.04 -8.59
C SER A 274 25.98 5.55 -8.21
N VAL A 275 25.37 5.20 -7.07
CA VAL A 275 25.20 3.79 -6.67
C VAL A 275 24.36 3.00 -7.69
N ILE A 276 23.33 3.62 -8.28
CA ILE A 276 22.55 3.01 -9.37
C ILE A 276 23.43 2.79 -10.61
N ASP A 277 24.28 3.76 -10.96
CA ASP A 277 25.17 3.67 -12.11
C ASP A 277 26.20 2.53 -11.98
N GLU A 278 26.66 2.26 -10.76
CA GLU A 278 27.55 1.11 -10.47
C GLU A 278 26.81 -0.23 -10.44
N ALA A 279 25.58 -0.25 -9.91
CA ALA A 279 24.81 -1.48 -9.71
C ALA A 279 24.16 -2.02 -11.00
N CYS A 280 23.97 -1.18 -12.03
CA CYS A 280 23.23 -1.56 -13.23
C CYS A 280 23.94 -1.09 -14.51
N THR A 281 24.21 -2.02 -15.42
CA THR A 281 24.91 -1.71 -16.68
C THR A 281 23.96 -1.19 -17.77
N ASP A 282 22.71 -1.65 -17.78
CA ASP A 282 21.75 -1.31 -18.82
C ASP A 282 21.23 0.13 -18.66
N PRO A 283 21.34 1.00 -19.68
CA PRO A 283 20.92 2.40 -19.58
C PRO A 283 19.42 2.59 -19.28
N GLN A 284 18.55 1.71 -19.79
CA GLN A 284 17.11 1.83 -19.58
C GLN A 284 16.75 1.44 -18.14
N ASP A 285 17.32 0.33 -17.65
CA ASP A 285 17.13 -0.13 -16.28
C ASP A 285 17.66 0.92 -15.28
N ARG A 286 18.80 1.57 -15.57
CA ARG A 286 19.29 2.72 -14.80
C ARG A 286 18.31 3.87 -14.76
N GLN A 287 17.72 4.25 -15.89
CA GLN A 287 16.74 5.33 -15.92
C GLN A 287 15.47 4.96 -15.13
N ILE A 288 15.01 3.71 -15.23
CA ILE A 288 13.87 3.21 -14.44
C ILE A 288 14.19 3.33 -12.94
N LEU A 289 15.39 2.95 -12.51
CA LEU A 289 15.81 3.05 -11.11
C LEU A 289 15.95 4.51 -10.65
N LYS A 290 16.50 5.40 -11.49
CA LYS A 290 16.62 6.84 -11.19
C LYS A 290 15.25 7.52 -11.03
N MET A 291 14.19 6.99 -11.64
CA MET A 291 12.82 7.49 -11.40
C MET A 291 12.33 7.28 -9.96
N PHE A 292 12.91 6.35 -9.18
CA PHE A 292 12.62 6.25 -7.74
C PHE A 292 13.19 7.46 -6.97
N LEU A 293 14.34 7.98 -7.39
CA LEU A 293 14.91 9.21 -6.83
C LEU A 293 14.06 10.42 -7.22
N THR A 294 13.58 10.47 -8.47
CA THR A 294 12.62 11.49 -8.91
C THR A 294 11.32 11.43 -8.11
N PHE A 295 10.83 10.23 -7.76
CA PHE A 295 9.68 10.08 -6.88
C PHE A 295 9.95 10.74 -5.52
N ASN A 296 11.06 10.41 -4.87
CA ASN A 296 11.43 11.00 -3.58
C ASN A 296 11.56 12.53 -3.65
N HIS A 297 12.26 13.04 -4.67
CA HIS A 297 12.41 14.47 -4.93
C HIS A 297 11.07 15.17 -5.13
N SER A 298 10.09 14.51 -5.75
CA SER A 298 8.79 15.12 -6.01
C SER A 298 7.90 15.21 -4.77
N ILE A 299 8.18 14.53 -3.66
CA ILE A 299 7.23 14.42 -2.54
C ILE A 299 7.27 15.69 -1.69
N LEU A 300 6.18 16.46 -1.74
CA LEU A 300 5.95 17.64 -0.91
C LEU A 300 5.26 17.31 0.41
N LEU A 301 4.29 16.40 0.40
CA LEU A 301 3.54 15.97 1.59
C LEU A 301 3.10 14.52 1.47
N THR A 302 3.12 13.77 2.56
CA THR A 302 2.56 12.41 2.61
C THR A 302 1.91 12.10 3.96
N ASN A 303 0.96 11.15 3.95
CA ASN A 303 0.36 10.60 5.16
C ASN A 303 1.03 9.30 5.63
N PHE A 304 2.15 8.89 5.01
CA PHE A 304 2.80 7.60 5.25
C PHE A 304 3.11 7.33 6.73
N PHE A 305 3.72 8.29 7.43
CA PHE A 305 4.13 8.16 8.83
C PHE A 305 3.14 8.77 9.84
N LYS A 306 1.87 8.98 9.45
CA LYS A 306 0.85 9.48 10.40
C LYS A 306 0.51 8.39 11.43
N ALA A 307 0.27 8.81 12.68
CA ALA A 307 0.02 7.91 13.80
C ALA A 307 -1.20 7.00 13.58
N GLN A 308 -2.23 7.49 12.90
CA GLN A 308 -3.33 6.67 12.40
C GLN A 308 -3.05 6.27 10.96
N ILE A 309 -2.89 4.97 10.72
CA ILE A 309 -2.60 4.47 9.39
C ILE A 309 -3.86 4.63 8.52
N PRO A 310 -3.76 5.39 7.41
CA PRO A 310 -4.90 5.68 6.56
C PRO A 310 -5.28 4.45 5.74
N GLY A 311 -6.55 4.35 5.33
CA GLY A 311 -7.01 3.29 4.41
C GLY A 311 -6.38 3.35 3.00
N ALA A 312 -5.65 4.43 2.70
CA ALA A 312 -4.83 4.59 1.51
C ALA A 312 -3.69 5.58 1.78
N LEU A 313 -2.54 5.33 1.15
CA LEU A 313 -1.39 6.22 1.19
C LEU A 313 -1.55 7.31 0.13
N SER A 314 -1.24 8.55 0.50
CA SER A 314 -1.36 9.70 -0.39
C SER A 314 -0.05 10.47 -0.41
N PHE A 315 0.34 10.91 -1.61
CA PHE A 315 1.57 11.65 -1.87
C PHE A 315 1.22 12.89 -2.68
N ARG A 316 1.43 14.08 -2.12
CA ARG A 316 1.40 15.34 -2.86
C ARG A 316 2.74 15.50 -3.55
N LEU A 317 2.70 15.54 -4.87
CA LEU A 317 3.87 15.64 -5.73
C LEU A 317 4.05 17.09 -6.20
N ASP A 318 5.30 17.52 -6.33
CA ASP A 318 5.70 18.70 -7.08
C ASP A 318 5.52 18.40 -8.58
N PRO A 319 4.57 19.06 -9.27
CA PRO A 319 4.32 18.81 -10.67
C PRO A 319 5.49 19.24 -11.57
N ALA A 320 6.30 20.22 -11.17
CA ALA A 320 7.47 20.67 -11.93
C ALA A 320 8.57 19.59 -11.96
N VAL A 321 8.74 18.88 -10.84
CA VAL A 321 9.68 17.74 -10.75
C VAL A 321 9.10 16.51 -11.43
N ALA A 322 7.84 16.16 -11.15
CA ALA A 322 7.21 14.96 -11.69
C ALA A 322 7.02 14.99 -13.22
N LEU A 323 6.88 16.19 -13.82
CA LEU A 323 6.68 16.37 -15.27
C LEU A 323 7.89 16.98 -15.99
N LYS A 324 9.05 17.15 -15.35
CA LYS A 324 10.24 17.88 -15.86
C LYS A 324 10.64 17.53 -17.30
N ASP A 325 10.51 16.25 -17.65
CA ASP A 325 10.96 15.67 -18.92
C ASP A 325 9.80 15.27 -19.85
N ARG A 326 8.57 15.69 -19.53
CA ARG A 326 7.38 15.42 -20.34
C ARG A 326 7.11 16.59 -21.30
N PRO A 327 6.70 16.33 -22.55
CA PRO A 327 6.53 17.39 -23.54
C PRO A 327 5.31 18.27 -23.23
N ALA A 328 5.45 19.57 -23.48
CA ALA A 328 4.36 20.55 -23.34
C ALA A 328 3.17 20.27 -24.27
N SER A 329 3.35 19.48 -25.34
CA SER A 329 2.24 19.02 -26.19
C SER A 329 1.27 18.10 -25.46
N LEU A 330 1.74 17.35 -24.45
CA LEU A 330 0.91 16.47 -23.61
C LEU A 330 0.44 17.19 -22.35
N TYR A 331 1.31 17.99 -21.73
CA TYR A 331 0.98 18.74 -20.52
C TYR A 331 1.26 20.24 -20.73
N PRO A 332 0.32 20.99 -21.35
CA PRO A 332 0.53 22.38 -21.72
C PRO A 332 0.71 23.34 -20.53
N GLU A 333 0.16 23.01 -19.37
CA GLU A 333 0.19 23.84 -18.16
C GLU A 333 0.62 22.98 -16.99
N VAL A 334 1.58 23.46 -16.20
CA VAL A 334 2.02 22.75 -15.00
C VAL A 334 0.93 22.87 -13.93
N PRO A 335 0.37 21.77 -13.41
CA PRO A 335 -0.62 21.84 -12.34
C PRO A 335 -0.08 22.53 -11.09
N TYR A 336 -0.97 23.07 -10.27
CA TYR A 336 -0.62 23.58 -8.94
C TYR A 336 -0.32 22.44 -7.95
N GLY A 337 -0.94 21.27 -8.14
CA GLY A 337 -0.62 20.09 -7.34
C GLY A 337 -1.15 18.81 -7.95
N ILE A 338 -0.37 17.74 -7.79
CA ILE A 338 -0.73 16.38 -8.15
C ILE A 338 -0.73 15.55 -6.86
N TYR A 339 -1.80 14.81 -6.61
CA TYR A 339 -1.88 13.84 -5.53
C TYR A 339 -1.95 12.44 -6.13
N LEU A 340 -0.97 11.60 -5.79
CA LEU A 340 -1.02 10.16 -6.03
C LEU A 340 -1.63 9.49 -4.80
N VAL A 341 -2.74 8.76 -4.98
CA VAL A 341 -3.41 8.01 -3.91
C VAL A 341 -3.30 6.52 -4.21
N CYS A 342 -2.78 5.75 -3.27
CA CYS A 342 -2.54 4.32 -3.35
C CYS A 342 -3.28 3.60 -2.21
N GLY A 343 -4.39 2.94 -2.53
CA GLY A 343 -5.01 1.97 -1.65
C GLY A 343 -4.49 0.56 -1.89
N ARG A 344 -5.03 -0.42 -1.16
CA ARG A 344 -4.76 -1.84 -1.38
C ARG A 344 -5.11 -2.26 -2.81
N ASP A 345 -6.36 -2.02 -3.22
CA ASP A 345 -6.90 -2.51 -4.49
C ASP A 345 -7.16 -1.43 -5.53
N PHE A 346 -6.88 -0.17 -5.20
CA PHE A 346 -7.07 0.95 -6.10
C PHE A 346 -5.86 1.87 -6.14
N MET A 347 -5.80 2.67 -7.20
CA MET A 347 -5.00 3.88 -7.21
C MET A 347 -5.80 5.00 -7.87
N GLY A 348 -5.43 6.23 -7.58
CA GLY A 348 -6.07 7.39 -8.16
C GLY A 348 -5.15 8.59 -8.19
N PHE A 349 -5.51 9.54 -9.04
CA PHE A 349 -4.89 10.85 -9.09
C PHE A 349 -5.92 11.92 -8.73
N HIS A 350 -5.46 12.95 -8.04
CA HIS A 350 -6.17 14.23 -7.96
C HIS A 350 -5.22 15.31 -8.46
N THR A 351 -5.54 15.89 -9.61
CA THR A 351 -4.81 16.99 -10.22
C THR A 351 -5.60 18.29 -10.06
N ARG A 352 -4.93 19.35 -9.62
CA ARG A 352 -5.52 20.69 -9.51
C ARG A 352 -4.58 21.74 -10.08
N PHE A 353 -5.16 22.74 -10.75
CA PHE A 353 -4.42 23.86 -11.37
C PHE A 353 -4.54 25.18 -10.59
N ARG A 354 -5.28 25.16 -9.48
CA ARG A 354 -5.41 26.27 -8.52
C ARG A 354 -5.35 25.70 -7.12
N ASP A 355 -5.08 26.55 -6.15
CA ASP A 355 -5.11 26.14 -4.75
C ASP A 355 -6.50 25.66 -4.34
N VAL A 356 -7.53 26.44 -4.68
CA VAL A 356 -8.93 26.01 -4.59
C VAL A 356 -9.43 25.62 -5.98
N ALA A 357 -9.61 24.32 -6.19
CA ALA A 357 -10.15 23.76 -7.44
C ALA A 357 -11.46 23.02 -7.17
N ARG A 358 -12.37 23.06 -8.15
CA ARG A 358 -13.65 22.34 -8.13
C ARG A 358 -13.64 21.29 -9.23
N GLY A 359 -13.92 20.05 -8.87
CA GLY A 359 -14.00 18.91 -9.79
C GLY A 359 -14.78 17.76 -9.17
N GLY A 360 -15.18 16.80 -10.00
CA GLY A 360 -15.82 15.56 -9.55
C GLY A 360 -14.81 14.45 -9.27
N ILE A 361 -15.27 13.39 -8.60
CA ILE A 361 -14.52 12.13 -8.45
C ILE A 361 -15.05 11.15 -9.49
N ARG A 362 -14.15 10.46 -10.19
CA ARG A 362 -14.50 9.41 -11.16
C ARG A 362 -13.90 8.08 -10.73
N LEU A 363 -14.75 7.05 -10.69
CA LEU A 363 -14.34 5.67 -10.45
C LEU A 363 -14.38 4.89 -11.76
N VAL A 364 -13.26 4.23 -12.10
CA VAL A 364 -13.16 3.37 -13.28
C VAL A 364 -12.98 1.93 -12.80
N LEU A 365 -14.01 1.12 -12.99
CA LEU A 365 -13.97 -0.30 -12.63
C LEU A 365 -13.40 -1.12 -13.79
N SER A 366 -12.46 -2.00 -13.47
CA SER A 366 -11.85 -2.91 -14.44
C SER A 366 -12.34 -4.33 -14.18
N ARG A 367 -12.92 -4.97 -15.21
CA ARG A 367 -13.52 -6.32 -15.08
C ARG A 367 -12.49 -7.45 -15.18
N ASP A 368 -11.35 -7.18 -15.81
CA ASP A 368 -10.29 -8.14 -16.11
C ASP A 368 -8.91 -7.44 -16.13
N LYS A 369 -7.82 -8.23 -16.11
CA LYS A 369 -6.43 -7.73 -16.09
C LYS A 369 -6.12 -6.85 -17.30
N THR A 370 -6.56 -7.23 -18.50
CA THR A 370 -6.28 -6.48 -19.73
C THR A 370 -6.95 -5.10 -19.70
N THR A 371 -8.21 -5.04 -19.26
CA THR A 371 -8.92 -3.78 -19.06
C THR A 371 -8.25 -2.94 -17.98
N TYR A 372 -7.80 -3.56 -16.89
CA TYR A 372 -7.06 -2.88 -15.83
C TYR A 372 -5.77 -2.25 -16.34
N ASP A 373 -4.93 -3.01 -17.04
CA ASP A 373 -3.65 -2.53 -17.56
C ASP A 373 -3.84 -1.36 -18.54
N ARG A 374 -4.88 -1.42 -19.38
CA ARG A 374 -5.25 -0.32 -20.29
C ARG A 374 -5.67 0.93 -19.53
N ASN A 375 -6.57 0.79 -18.54
CA ASN A 375 -7.06 1.92 -17.75
C ASN A 375 -5.93 2.53 -16.91
N PHE A 376 -5.06 1.70 -16.35
CA PHE A 376 -3.90 2.10 -15.56
C PHE A 376 -2.89 2.90 -16.40
N ALA A 377 -2.67 2.50 -17.66
CA ALA A 377 -1.78 3.19 -18.58
C ALA A 377 -2.18 4.64 -18.88
N THR A 378 -3.47 4.94 -18.90
CA THR A 378 -4.00 6.27 -19.27
C THR A 378 -4.59 7.05 -18.09
N LEU A 379 -4.49 6.51 -16.86
CA LEU A 379 -5.22 7.05 -15.70
C LEU A 379 -4.86 8.50 -15.38
N PHE A 380 -3.56 8.82 -15.37
CA PHE A 380 -3.09 10.17 -15.09
C PHE A 380 -3.45 11.15 -16.21
N ASP A 381 -3.26 10.75 -17.46
CA ASP A 381 -3.56 11.59 -18.64
C ASP A 381 -5.04 11.95 -18.68
N GLU A 382 -5.92 11.00 -18.39
CA GLU A 382 -7.36 11.24 -18.29
C GLU A 382 -7.67 12.21 -17.13
N CYS A 383 -7.08 12.01 -15.95
CA CYS A 383 -7.26 12.89 -14.80
C CYS A 383 -6.79 14.33 -15.09
N TYR A 384 -5.60 14.48 -15.68
CA TYR A 384 -5.03 15.77 -16.06
C TYR A 384 -5.93 16.49 -17.07
N ASN A 385 -6.34 15.83 -18.16
CA ASN A 385 -7.15 16.44 -19.21
C ASN A 385 -8.53 16.88 -18.71
N LEU A 386 -9.15 16.08 -17.83
CA LEU A 386 -10.41 16.45 -17.19
C LEU A 386 -10.25 17.67 -16.27
N ALA A 387 -9.20 17.69 -15.43
CA ALA A 387 -8.91 18.81 -14.55
C ALA A 387 -8.60 20.10 -15.33
N PHE A 388 -7.81 19.98 -16.41
CA PHE A 388 -7.43 21.09 -17.28
C PHE A 388 -8.67 21.68 -17.98
N THR A 389 -9.51 20.83 -18.55
CA THR A 389 -10.78 21.27 -19.17
C THR A 389 -11.70 21.94 -18.14
N GLN A 390 -11.74 21.41 -16.92
CA GLN A 390 -12.58 21.95 -15.84
C GLN A 390 -12.11 23.33 -15.38
N GLN A 391 -10.80 23.60 -15.39
CA GLN A 391 -10.25 24.92 -15.08
C GLN A 391 -10.76 25.99 -16.05
N TYR A 392 -10.76 25.74 -17.36
CA TYR A 392 -11.28 26.71 -18.33
C TYR A 392 -12.78 26.93 -18.16
N LYS A 393 -13.56 25.87 -17.92
CA LYS A 393 -15.01 25.99 -17.62
C LYS A 393 -15.29 26.83 -16.37
N ASN A 394 -14.41 26.75 -15.38
CA ASN A 394 -14.56 27.47 -14.11
C ASN A 394 -14.04 28.92 -14.17
N LYS A 395 -13.30 29.32 -15.22
CA LYS A 395 -12.74 30.67 -15.34
C LYS A 395 -13.81 31.77 -15.46
N ASP A 396 -15.01 31.40 -15.93
CA ASP A 396 -16.14 32.31 -16.13
C ASP A 396 -17.18 32.29 -14.99
N ARG A 397 -16.92 31.59 -13.88
CA ARG A 397 -17.83 31.54 -12.72
C ARG A 397 -17.17 32.17 -11.50
N PRO A 398 -17.72 33.24 -10.91
CA PRO A 398 -17.16 33.82 -9.69
C PRO A 398 -17.19 32.79 -8.55
N ALA A 399 -16.11 32.75 -7.78
CA ALA A 399 -16.11 32.04 -6.51
C ALA A 399 -17.04 32.78 -5.52
N PRO A 400 -17.90 32.07 -4.77
CA PRO A 400 -18.75 32.64 -3.74
C PRO A 400 -17.94 33.15 -2.55
#